data_AF-A0A931U3D8-F1
#
_entry.id   AF-A0A931U3D8-F1
#
_cell.length_a   1.000
_cell.length_b   1.000
_cell.length_c   1.000
_cell.angle_alpha   90.00
_cell.angle_beta   90.00
_cell.angle_gamma   90.00
#
_symmetry.space_group_name_H-M   'P 1'
#
loop_
_entity.id
_entity.type
_entity.pdbx_description
1 polymer ?
#
loop_
_entity_poly.entity_id
_entity_poly.type
_entity_poly.pdbx_seq_one_letter_code
_entity_poly.pdbx_strand_id
1 'polypeptide(L)'
;MATAAVGMLLDTYRRYLRAMDAWAESWDEDRFDLLSPGEAFDVLWVRDRLDKAQLTDVEQQELRELDDLLVKYSDVIVANMPPRADVSRSHWWWYLDEGPQVREEALAAAQE
;
A
#
# COMPACT_ATOMS: atom_id res chain seq x y z
N MET A 1 12.71 -20.87 -2.36
CA MET A 1 12.75 -19.98 -1.17
C MET A 1 12.05 -18.63 -1.39
N ALA A 2 11.57 -18.28 -2.60
CA ALA A 2 10.92 -16.99 -2.87
C ALA A 2 9.51 -16.85 -2.28
N THR A 3 8.72 -17.93 -2.22
CA THR A 3 7.31 -17.93 -1.81
C THR A 3 7.10 -17.55 -0.33
N ALA A 4 8.03 -17.95 0.55
CA ALA A 4 7.92 -17.64 1.98
C ALA A 4 8.14 -16.13 2.28
N ALA A 5 8.94 -15.45 1.45
CA ALA A 5 9.19 -14.02 1.59
C ALA A 5 7.99 -13.18 1.12
N VAL A 6 7.35 -13.60 0.02
CA VAL A 6 6.12 -12.97 -0.50
C VAL A 6 4.97 -13.06 0.50
N GLY A 7 4.72 -14.26 1.05
CA GLY A 7 3.67 -14.44 2.05
C GLY A 7 3.90 -13.59 3.31
N MET A 8 5.15 -13.37 3.70
CA MET A 8 5.48 -12.47 4.82
C MET A 8 5.21 -11.01 4.48
N LEU A 9 5.54 -10.57 3.26
CA LEU A 9 5.27 -9.20 2.80
C LEU A 9 3.76 -8.92 2.72
N LEU A 10 2.98 -9.83 2.13
CA LEU A 10 1.52 -9.71 2.08
C LEU A 10 0.91 -9.68 3.48
N ASP A 11 1.37 -10.55 4.38
CA ASP A 11 0.86 -10.56 5.75
C ASP A 11 1.21 -9.28 6.52
N THR A 12 2.44 -8.75 6.35
CA THR A 12 2.81 -7.45 6.91
C THR A 12 1.93 -6.33 6.35
N TYR A 13 1.74 -6.31 5.04
CA TYR A 13 0.90 -5.30 4.38
C TYR A 13 -0.55 -5.35 4.86
N ARG A 14 -1.11 -6.56 4.96
CA ARG A 14 -2.44 -6.85 5.49
C ARG A 14 -2.59 -6.36 6.92
N ARG A 15 -1.62 -6.64 7.80
CA ARG A 15 -1.68 -6.22 9.20
C ARG A 15 -1.76 -4.71 9.33
N TYR A 16 -0.94 -3.96 8.59
CA TYR A 16 -0.99 -2.50 8.63
C TYR A 16 -2.35 -1.97 8.18
N LEU A 17 -2.79 -2.38 6.98
CA LEU A 17 -3.99 -1.80 6.37
C LEU A 17 -5.28 -2.21 7.08
N ARG A 18 -5.38 -3.46 7.56
CA ARG A 18 -6.54 -3.92 8.34
C ARG A 18 -6.57 -3.33 9.74
N ALA A 19 -5.41 -3.08 10.36
CA ALA A 19 -5.36 -2.33 11.60
C ALA A 19 -5.89 -0.91 11.35
N MET A 20 -5.38 -0.19 10.34
CA MET A 20 -5.90 1.13 10.01
C MET A 20 -7.41 1.13 9.77
N ASP A 21 -7.92 0.13 9.06
CA ASP A 21 -9.35 0.01 8.76
C ASP A 21 -10.21 -0.20 10.02
N ALA A 22 -9.80 -1.11 10.90
CA ALA A 22 -10.49 -1.37 12.16
C ALA A 22 -10.43 -0.17 13.12
N TRP A 23 -9.32 0.56 13.14
CA TRP A 23 -9.17 1.74 13.98
C TRP A 23 -9.97 2.93 13.45
N ALA A 24 -10.02 3.13 12.13
CA ALA A 24 -10.83 4.17 11.50
C ALA A 24 -12.34 3.95 11.68
N GLU A 25 -12.81 2.70 11.79
CA GLU A 25 -14.21 2.39 12.12
C GLU A 25 -14.57 2.66 13.58
N SER A 26 -13.58 2.74 14.48
CA SER A 26 -13.81 2.86 15.92
C SER A 26 -13.64 4.27 16.50
N TRP A 27 -13.07 5.22 15.76
CA TRP A 27 -12.76 6.58 16.23
C TRP A 27 -13.30 7.66 15.28
N ASP A 28 -14.06 8.61 15.82
CA ASP A 28 -14.83 9.60 15.04
C ASP A 28 -14.04 10.89 14.67
N GLU A 29 -12.94 11.22 15.36
CA GLU A 29 -12.35 12.58 15.25
C GLU A 29 -10.86 12.72 14.90
N ASP A 30 -9.96 11.76 15.21
CA ASP A 30 -8.50 11.96 14.96
C ASP A 30 -7.85 10.81 14.18
N ARG A 31 -7.96 10.87 12.84
CA ARG A 31 -7.32 9.92 11.92
C ARG A 31 -5.81 10.15 11.75
N PHE A 32 -5.29 11.29 12.20
CA PHE A 32 -3.90 11.68 11.93
C PHE A 32 -2.86 10.90 12.74
N ASP A 33 -3.23 10.30 13.87
CA ASP A 33 -2.31 9.50 14.71
C ASP A 33 -2.40 7.98 14.46
N LEU A 34 -3.11 7.56 13.40
CA LEU A 34 -3.32 6.15 13.08
C LEU A 34 -2.04 5.40 12.67
N LEU A 35 -1.04 6.12 12.17
CA LEU A 35 0.26 5.56 11.78
C LEU A 35 1.37 6.46 12.28
N SER A 36 2.39 5.88 12.90
CA SER A 36 3.65 6.60 13.08
C SER A 36 4.32 6.85 11.72
N PRO A 37 5.20 7.86 11.62
CA PRO A 37 5.94 8.11 10.38
C PRO A 37 6.76 6.93 9.86
N GLY A 38 7.27 6.09 10.77
CA GLY A 38 7.95 4.86 10.38
C GLY A 38 7.01 3.87 9.69
N GLU A 39 5.82 3.68 10.24
CA GLU A 39 4.83 2.75 9.71
C GLU A 39 4.26 3.23 8.37
N ALA A 40 4.03 4.53 8.21
CA ALA A 40 3.62 5.11 6.92
C ALA A 40 4.66 4.85 5.82
N PHE A 41 5.95 4.92 6.14
CA PHE A 41 7.02 4.54 5.22
C PHE A 41 7.04 3.02 4.97
N ASP A 42 6.93 2.21 6.02
CA ASP A 42 7.01 0.75 5.93
C ASP A 42 5.89 0.18 5.05
N VAL A 43 4.67 0.72 5.13
CA VAL A 43 3.54 0.35 4.26
C VAL A 43 3.90 0.53 2.78
N LEU A 44 4.46 1.68 2.42
CA LEU A 44 4.83 1.98 1.04
C LEU A 44 6.06 1.17 0.58
N TRP A 45 7.01 0.96 1.48
CA TRP A 45 8.18 0.13 1.21
C TRP A 45 7.79 -1.32 0.96
N VAL A 46 6.88 -1.88 1.76
CA VAL A 46 6.34 -3.23 1.55
C VAL A 46 5.59 -3.30 0.21
N ARG A 47 4.79 -2.28 -0.14
CA ARG A 47 4.08 -2.26 -1.43
C ARG A 47 5.03 -2.24 -2.63
N ASP A 48 6.11 -1.47 -2.57
CA ASP A 48 7.15 -1.44 -3.62
C ASP A 48 7.87 -2.80 -3.77
N ARG A 49 8.04 -3.54 -2.66
CA ARG A 49 8.57 -4.91 -2.72
C ARG A 49 7.60 -5.89 -3.34
N LEU A 50 6.31 -5.75 -3.07
CA LEU A 50 5.25 -6.57 -3.66
C LEU A 50 5.10 -6.31 -5.17
N ASP A 51 5.29 -5.07 -5.64
CA ASP A 51 5.28 -4.73 -7.08
C ASP A 51 6.37 -5.47 -7.87
N LYS A 52 7.49 -5.76 -7.21
CA LYS A 52 8.66 -6.44 -7.79
C LYS A 52 8.62 -7.95 -7.61
N ALA A 53 7.65 -8.46 -6.85
CA ALA A 53 7.51 -9.89 -6.58
C ALA A 53 6.71 -10.60 -7.68
N GLN A 54 7.00 -11.88 -7.89
CA GLN A 54 6.13 -12.74 -8.70
C GLN A 54 5.02 -13.27 -7.80
N LEU A 55 3.80 -12.77 -8.03
CA LEU A 55 2.60 -13.12 -7.28
C LEU A 55 1.75 -14.09 -8.10
N THR A 56 1.20 -15.09 -7.43
CA THR A 56 0.14 -15.95 -7.99
C THR A 56 -1.17 -15.17 -8.14
N ASP A 57 -2.11 -15.66 -8.94
CA ASP A 57 -3.42 -15.00 -9.15
C ASP A 57 -4.16 -14.74 -7.82
N VAL A 58 -4.05 -15.66 -6.87
CA VAL A 58 -4.66 -15.52 -5.53
C VAL A 58 -3.97 -14.40 -4.74
N GLU A 59 -2.65 -14.35 -4.76
CA GLU A 59 -1.86 -13.30 -4.09
C GLU A 59 -2.05 -11.93 -4.74
N GLN A 60 -2.24 -11.88 -6.07
CA GLN A 60 -2.58 -10.65 -6.79
C GLN A 60 -3.97 -10.16 -6.42
N GLN A 61 -4.96 -11.05 -6.33
CA GLN A 61 -6.30 -10.67 -5.90
C GLN A 61 -6.29 -10.12 -4.47
N GLU A 62 -5.53 -10.75 -3.57
CA GLU A 62 -5.37 -10.24 -2.21
C GLU A 62 -4.68 -8.87 -2.20
N LEU A 63 -3.62 -8.70 -2.99
CA LEU A 63 -2.92 -7.42 -3.11
C LEU A 63 -3.86 -6.32 -3.59
N ARG A 64 -4.77 -6.60 -4.53
CA ARG A 64 -5.76 -5.63 -5.01
C ARG A 64 -6.69 -5.16 -3.90
N GLU A 65 -7.22 -6.08 -3.10
CA GLU A 65 -8.07 -5.72 -1.95
C GLU A 65 -7.32 -4.88 -0.91
N LEU A 66 -6.02 -5.14 -0.73
CA LEU A 66 -5.17 -4.34 0.14
C LEU A 66 -4.85 -2.97 -0.46
N ASP A 67 -4.63 -2.89 -1.77
CA ASP A 67 -4.41 -1.63 -2.47
C ASP A 67 -5.64 -0.71 -2.39
N ASP A 68 -6.86 -1.27 -2.41
CA ASP A 68 -8.08 -0.49 -2.18
C ASP A 68 -8.09 0.16 -0.79
N LEU A 69 -7.62 -0.56 0.24
CA LEU A 69 -7.45 0.00 1.59
C LEU A 69 -6.33 1.05 1.62
N LEU A 70 -5.25 0.85 0.87
CA LEU A 70 -4.17 1.83 0.76
C LEU A 70 -4.68 3.15 0.18
N VAL A 71 -5.46 3.09 -0.90
CA VAL A 71 -6.06 4.26 -1.55
C VAL A 71 -7.06 4.94 -0.61
N LYS A 72 -7.92 4.16 0.07
CA LYS A 72 -8.87 4.66 1.07
C LYS A 72 -8.20 5.47 2.18
N TYR A 73 -6.99 5.10 2.58
CA TYR A 73 -6.25 5.74 3.66
C TYR A 73 -5.02 6.55 3.18
N SER A 74 -4.97 6.88 1.90
CA SER A 74 -3.84 7.58 1.28
C SER A 74 -3.52 8.91 1.99
N ASP A 75 -4.53 9.70 2.34
CA ASP A 75 -4.37 10.98 3.04
C ASP A 75 -3.63 10.82 4.38
N VAL A 76 -3.96 9.78 5.16
CA VAL A 76 -3.33 9.50 6.45
C VAL A 76 -1.87 9.10 6.27
N ILE A 77 -1.60 8.28 5.26
CA ILE A 77 -0.25 7.81 4.94
C ILE A 77 0.62 8.97 4.46
N VAL A 78 0.10 9.84 3.60
CA VAL A 78 0.81 11.01 3.09
C VAL A 78 1.08 12.02 4.22
N ALA A 79 0.10 12.26 5.09
CA ALA A 79 0.23 13.19 6.20
C ALA A 79 1.33 12.75 7.20
N ASN A 80 1.46 11.44 7.44
CA ASN A 80 2.44 10.88 8.36
C ASN A 80 3.80 10.59 7.73
N MET A 81 3.93 10.71 6.41
CA MET A 81 5.17 10.34 5.72
C MET A 81 6.36 11.22 6.14
N PRO A 82 7.44 10.64 6.66
CA PRO A 82 8.60 11.41 7.09
C PRO A 82 9.23 12.11 5.88
N PRO A 83 9.73 13.34 6.04
CA PRO A 83 10.51 13.99 5.00
C PRO A 83 11.81 13.20 4.79
N ARG A 84 11.90 12.51 3.66
CA ARG A 84 13.07 11.71 3.27
C ARG A 84 13.72 12.32 2.03
N ALA A 85 15.03 12.54 2.10
CA ALA A 85 15.81 13.12 0.99
C ALA A 85 16.12 12.08 -0.10
N ASP A 86 16.04 10.79 0.23
CA ASP A 86 16.41 9.65 -0.60
C ASP A 86 15.26 9.07 -1.42
N VAL A 87 14.01 9.40 -1.10
CA VAL A 87 12.83 8.91 -1.83
C VAL A 87 11.88 10.06 -2.10
N SER A 88 11.71 10.41 -3.39
CA SER A 88 10.72 11.42 -3.77
C SER A 88 9.33 10.91 -3.46
N ARG A 89 8.51 11.71 -2.77
CA ARG A 89 7.08 11.42 -2.51
C ARG A 89 6.32 11.11 -3.81
N SER A 90 6.76 11.68 -4.93
CA SER A 90 6.22 11.42 -6.27
C SER A 90 6.41 9.97 -6.74
N HIS A 91 7.34 9.22 -6.16
CA HIS A 91 7.57 7.81 -6.50
C HIS A 91 6.38 6.94 -6.08
N TRP A 92 5.73 7.28 -4.96
CA TRP A 92 4.60 6.53 -4.41
C TRP A 92 3.24 7.12 -4.75
N TRP A 93 3.21 8.30 -5.39
CA TRP A 93 1.98 8.94 -5.89
C TRP A 93 1.08 7.93 -6.62
N TRP A 94 1.67 7.10 -7.47
CA TRP A 94 0.92 6.14 -8.30
C TRP A 94 0.19 5.06 -7.50
N TYR A 95 0.65 4.72 -6.29
CA TYR A 95 -0.05 3.78 -5.42
C TYR A 95 -1.19 4.45 -4.63
N LEU A 96 -1.16 5.78 -4.51
CA LEU A 96 -1.98 6.55 -3.59
C LEU A 96 -3.11 7.33 -4.28
N ASP A 97 -3.02 7.55 -5.58
CA ASP A 97 -3.95 8.38 -6.37
C ASP A 97 -5.15 7.56 -6.88
N GLU A 98 -4.95 6.71 -7.88
CA GLU A 98 -6.03 5.89 -8.46
C GLU A 98 -5.91 4.39 -8.14
N GLY A 99 -4.88 4.03 -7.39
CA GLY A 99 -4.49 2.65 -7.14
C GLY A 99 -3.73 2.01 -8.33
N PRO A 100 -2.88 1.02 -8.06
CA PRO A 100 -2.04 0.37 -9.09
C PRO A 100 -2.85 -0.39 -10.15
N GLN A 101 -4.14 -0.63 -9.92
CA GLN A 101 -5.05 -1.28 -10.86
C GLN A 101 -5.21 -0.45 -12.16
N VAL A 102 -5.25 0.89 -12.05
CA VAL A 102 -5.34 1.76 -13.23
C VAL A 102 -4.07 1.69 -14.09
N ARG A 103 -2.91 1.42 -13.48
CA ARG A 103 -1.67 1.19 -14.23
C ARG A 103 -1.71 -0.13 -14.99
N GLU A 104 -2.20 -1.21 -14.37
CA GLU A 104 -2.32 -2.51 -15.04
C GLU A 104 -3.29 -2.42 -16.23
N GLU A 105 -4.42 -1.74 -16.04
CA GLU A 105 -5.40 -1.49 -17.11
C GLU A 105 -4.84 -0.59 -18.22
N ALA A 106 -4.15 0.50 -17.87
CA ALA A 106 -3.52 1.39 -18.85
C ALA A 106 -2.36 0.70 -19.61
N LEU A 107 -1.58 -0.15 -18.94
CA LEU A 107 -0.51 -0.93 -19.58
C LEU A 107 -1.08 -2.03 -20.47
N ALA A 108 -2.17 -2.69 -20.06
CA ALA A 108 -2.87 -3.67 -20.89
C ALA A 108 -3.48 -3.00 -22.14
N ALA A 109 -4.14 -1.84 -21.97
CA ALA A 109 -4.72 -1.07 -23.05
C ALA A 109 -3.68 -0.44 -24.00
N ALA A 110 -2.45 -0.21 -23.52
CA ALA A 110 -1.35 0.28 -24.36
C ALA A 110 -0.60 -0.84 -25.11
N GLN A 111 -0.89 -2.11 -24.82
CA GLN A 111 -0.31 -3.28 -25.49
C GLN A 111 -1.26 -3.94 -26.52
N GLU A 112 -2.52 -3.48 -26.62
CA GLU A 112 -3.44 -3.74 -27.74
C GLU A 112 -3.23 -2.75 -28.90
#